data_AF-A0A345YN47-F1
#
_entry.id   AF-A0A345YN47-F1
#
_cell.length_a   1.000
_cell.length_b   1.000
_cell.length_c   1.000
_cell.angle_alpha   90.00
_cell.angle_beta   90.00
_cell.angle_gamma   90.00
#
_symmetry.space_group_name_H-M   'P 1'
#
loop_
_entity.id
_entity.type
_entity.pdbx_description
1 polymer ?
#
loop_
_entity_poly.entity_id
_entity_poly.type
_entity_poly.pdbx_seq_one_letter_code
_entity_poly.pdbx_strand_id
1 'polypeptide(L)'
;MAAREPVTRQEDWSTTLRPWLDRAAASLGVDGVDLDVDRVHVMTGVVADGVQRSMAPISAFLVGAAVARGASLEEACAAVEGVSHGGGR
;
A
#
# COMPACT_ATOMS: atom_id res chain seq x y z
N MET A 1 13.68 8.47 -11.17
CA MET A 1 12.24 8.36 -11.48
C MET A 1 11.52 9.47 -10.73
N ALA A 2 10.64 10.24 -11.37
CA ALA A 2 9.85 11.24 -10.66
C ALA A 2 9.03 10.54 -9.57
N ALA A 3 9.02 11.09 -8.35
CA ALA A 3 8.16 10.56 -7.29
C ALA A 3 6.71 10.59 -7.79
N ARG A 4 6.02 9.45 -7.76
CA ARG A 4 4.59 9.39 -8.06
C ARG A 4 3.88 10.38 -7.14
N GLU A 5 2.95 11.15 -7.69
CA GLU A 5 2.14 12.04 -6.89
C GLU A 5 1.40 11.22 -5.81
N PRO A 6 1.43 11.66 -4.54
CA PRO A 6 0.65 11.06 -3.48
C PRO A 6 -0.82 10.92 -3.88
N VAL A 7 -1.40 9.75 -3.62
CA VAL A 7 -2.83 9.49 -3.88
C VAL A 7 -3.69 10.45 -3.09
N THR A 8 -3.24 10.81 -1.89
CA THR A 8 -3.93 11.77 -1.02
C THR A 8 -3.98 13.19 -1.57
N ARG A 9 -3.25 13.48 -2.66
CA ARG A 9 -3.27 14.78 -3.36
C ARG A 9 -4.15 14.79 -4.62
N GLN A 10 -4.78 13.67 -4.97
CA GLN A 10 -5.71 13.63 -6.10
C GLN A 10 -6.92 14.54 -5.82
N GLU A 11 -7.43 15.22 -6.86
CA GLU A 11 -8.53 16.19 -6.72
C GLU A 11 -9.79 15.59 -6.09
N ASP A 12 -10.04 14.31 -6.35
CA ASP A 12 -11.18 13.54 -5.85
C ASP A 12 -10.92 12.80 -4.52
N TRP A 13 -9.74 13.00 -3.90
CA TRP A 13 -9.38 12.34 -2.65
C TRP A 13 -10.43 12.55 -1.55
N SER A 14 -10.80 13.82 -1.32
CA SER A 14 -11.74 14.19 -0.25
C SER A 14 -13.20 13.87 -0.58
N THR A 15 -13.58 13.87 -1.87
CA THR A 15 -14.97 13.76 -2.32
C THR A 15 -15.38 12.33 -2.67
N THR A 16 -14.44 11.51 -3.16
CA THR A 16 -14.72 10.17 -3.69
C THR A 16 -13.88 9.10 -2.99
N LEU A 17 -12.55 9.22 -3.01
CA LEU A 17 -11.65 8.13 -2.60
C LEU A 17 -11.67 7.88 -1.09
N ARG A 18 -11.55 8.92 -0.27
CA ARG A 18 -11.58 8.77 1.19
C ARG A 18 -12.95 8.29 1.70
N PRO A 19 -14.09 8.84 1.27
CA PRO A 19 -15.39 8.29 1.66
C PRO A 19 -15.60 6.84 1.21
N TRP A 20 -15.05 6.44 0.05
CA TRP A 20 -15.06 5.04 -0.38
C TRP A 20 -14.19 4.17 0.53
N LEU A 21 -12.99 4.63 0.90
CA LEU A 21 -12.09 3.93 1.81
C LEU A 21 -12.72 3.72 3.18
N ASP A 22 -13.37 4.75 3.73
CA ASP A 22 -14.09 4.67 5.01
C ASP A 22 -15.20 3.60 4.97
N ARG A 23 -15.98 3.54 3.87
CA ARG A 23 -17.01 2.50 3.68
C ARG A 23 -16.42 1.10 3.51
N ALA A 24 -15.28 0.98 2.82
CA ALA A 24 -14.59 -0.29 2.64
C ALA A 24 -14.06 -0.81 3.99
N ALA A 25 -13.45 0.07 4.79
CA ALA A 25 -12.99 -0.24 6.14
C ALA A 25 -14.16 -0.70 7.03
N ALA A 26 -15.26 0.06 7.03
CA ALA A 26 -16.50 -0.31 7.75
C ALA A 26 -17.04 -1.68 7.35
N SER A 27 -17.03 -1.99 6.06
CA SER A 27 -17.53 -3.28 5.54
C SER A 27 -16.65 -4.47 5.97
N LEU A 28 -15.36 -4.21 6.22
CA LEU A 28 -14.39 -5.20 6.67
C LEU A 28 -14.27 -5.24 8.22
N GLY A 29 -14.90 -4.30 8.93
CA GLY A 29 -14.78 -4.15 10.39
C GLY A 29 -13.39 -3.72 10.84
N VAL A 30 -12.70 -2.89 10.04
CA VAL A 30 -11.32 -2.42 10.28
C VAL A 30 -11.22 -0.90 10.43
N ASP A 31 -12.30 -0.28 10.91
CA ASP A 31 -12.57 1.17 10.94
C ASP A 31 -11.61 1.99 11.82
N GLY A 32 -10.68 1.34 12.52
CA GLY A 32 -9.64 1.94 13.36
C GLY A 32 -8.21 1.77 12.83
N VAL A 33 -8.03 1.24 11.62
CA VAL A 33 -6.71 1.12 11.00
C VAL A 33 -6.28 2.49 10.49
N ASP A 34 -5.24 3.06 11.10
CA ASP A 34 -4.54 4.23 10.59
C ASP A 34 -3.72 3.82 9.35
N LEU A 35 -4.37 3.88 8.18
CA LEU A 35 -3.80 3.47 6.91
C LEU A 35 -3.08 4.64 6.24
N ASP A 36 -1.74 4.57 6.17
CA ASP A 36 -0.95 5.43 5.30
C ASP A 36 -1.09 4.96 3.83
N VAL A 37 -2.06 5.53 3.14
CA VAL A 37 -2.40 5.21 1.75
C VAL A 37 -1.23 5.49 0.81
N ASP A 38 -0.52 6.60 1.02
CA ASP A 38 0.59 6.99 0.16
C ASP A 38 1.76 6.03 0.32
N ARG A 39 2.05 5.58 1.54
CA ARG A 39 3.11 4.60 1.79
C ARG A 39 2.84 3.26 1.12
N VAL A 40 1.61 2.75 1.22
CA VAL A 40 1.19 1.52 0.53
C VAL A 40 1.28 1.71 -0.99
N HIS A 41 0.91 2.88 -1.50
CA HIS A 41 0.98 3.20 -2.92
C HIS A 41 2.41 3.31 -3.46
N VAL A 42 3.34 3.83 -2.66
CA VAL A 42 4.78 3.84 -2.99
C VAL A 42 5.31 2.41 -3.11
N MET A 43 5.06 1.56 -2.10
CA MET A 43 5.53 0.18 -2.10
C MET A 43 4.95 -0.60 -3.28
N THR A 44 3.65 -0.48 -3.54
CA THR A 44 3.02 -1.16 -4.68
C THR A 44 3.55 -0.66 -6.02
N GLY A 45 3.96 0.61 -6.12
CA GLY A 45 4.68 1.15 -7.28
C GLY A 45 6.04 0.48 -7.49
N VAL A 46 6.85 0.35 -6.43
CA VAL A 46 8.15 -0.36 -6.47
C VAL A 46 7.97 -1.81 -6.94
N VAL A 47 6.99 -2.53 -6.39
CA VAL A 47 6.70 -3.92 -6.77
C VAL A 47 6.21 -4.02 -8.22
N ALA A 48 5.34 -3.10 -8.63
CA ALA A 48 4.79 -3.09 -9.98
C ALA A 48 5.86 -2.86 -11.05
N ASP A 49 6.81 -1.96 -10.77
CA ASP A 49 7.89 -1.59 -11.69
C ASP A 49 9.07 -2.58 -11.63
N GLY A 50 9.42 -3.09 -10.44
CA GLY A 50 10.60 -3.93 -10.22
C GLY A 50 10.36 -5.44 -10.33
N VAL A 51 9.13 -5.92 -10.09
CA VAL A 51 8.78 -7.35 -10.12
C VAL A 51 7.81 -7.64 -11.26
N GLN A 52 6.56 -7.24 -11.09
CA GLN A 52 5.51 -7.26 -12.10
C GLN A 52 4.25 -6.61 -11.53
N ARG A 53 3.48 -5.94 -12.38
CA ARG A 53 2.24 -5.22 -11.97
C ARG A 53 1.22 -6.10 -11.22
N SER A 54 1.13 -7.38 -11.56
CA SER A 54 0.22 -8.32 -10.89
C SER A 54 0.60 -8.60 -9.43
N MET A 55 1.84 -8.36 -9.01
CA MET A 55 2.30 -8.58 -7.64
C MET A 55 1.99 -7.41 -6.70
N ALA A 56 1.70 -6.22 -7.21
CA ALA A 56 1.32 -5.06 -6.38
C ALA A 56 0.14 -5.35 -5.43
N PRO A 57 -1.01 -5.90 -5.87
CA PRO A 57 -2.09 -6.27 -4.95
C PRO A 57 -1.70 -7.42 -4.00
N ILE A 58 -0.89 -8.37 -4.46
CA ILE A 58 -0.44 -9.51 -3.64
C ILE A 58 0.48 -9.04 -2.51
N SER A 59 1.38 -8.10 -2.79
CA SER A 59 2.26 -7.52 -1.79
C SER A 59 1.50 -6.66 -0.78
N ALA A 60 0.53 -5.85 -1.24
CA ALA A 60 -0.34 -5.08 -0.34
C ALA A 60 -1.12 -5.99 0.63
N PHE A 61 -1.63 -7.12 0.14
CA PHE A 61 -2.30 -8.13 0.98
C PHE A 61 -1.36 -8.71 2.05
N LEU A 62 -0.13 -9.09 1.67
CA LEU A 62 0.87 -9.63 2.61
C LEU A 62 1.30 -8.60 3.65
N VAL A 63 1.48 -7.34 3.25
CA VAL A 63 1.77 -6.23 4.17
C VAL A 63 0.63 -6.06 5.16
N GLY A 64 -0.63 -6.06 4.70
CA GLY A 64 -1.80 -6.02 5.59
C GLY A 64 -1.82 -7.18 6.59
N ALA A 65 -1.49 -8.40 6.15
CA ALA A 65 -1.38 -9.57 7.02
C ALA A 65 -0.24 -9.45 8.04
N ALA A 66 0.90 -8.86 7.67
CA ALA A 66 2.01 -8.61 8.59
C ALA A 66 1.65 -7.56 9.65
N VAL A 67 0.99 -6.48 9.24
CA VAL A 67 0.49 -5.43 10.15
C VAL A 67 -0.53 -6.01 11.14
N ALA A 68 -1.44 -6.86 10.67
CA ALA A 68 -2.39 -7.56 11.56
C ALA A 68 -1.71 -8.48 12.58
N ARG A 69 -0.45 -8.88 12.33
CA ARG A 69 0.39 -9.67 13.25
C ARG A 69 1.31 -8.81 14.12
N GLY A 70 1.18 -7.49 14.08
CA GLY A 70 1.89 -6.55 14.95
C GLY A 70 3.14 -5.91 14.35
N ALA A 71 3.44 -6.12 13.06
CA ALA A 71 4.49 -5.36 12.38
C ALA A 71 4.06 -3.91 12.17
N SER A 72 5.00 -2.96 12.17
CA SER A 72 4.68 -1.62 11.66
C SER A 72 4.49 -1.65 10.14
N LEU A 73 3.68 -0.72 9.63
CA LEU A 73 3.46 -0.58 8.19
C LEU A 73 4.78 -0.29 7.45
N GLU A 74 5.63 0.59 8.00
CA GLU A 74 6.92 0.94 7.39
C GLU A 74 7.84 -0.28 7.30
N GLU A 75 8.00 -1.05 8.38
CA GLU A 75 8.85 -2.24 8.38
C GLU A 75 8.35 -3.28 7.37
N ALA A 76 7.04 -3.51 7.30
CA ALA A 76 6.46 -4.46 6.36
C ALA A 76 6.65 -4.01 4.90
N CYS A 77 6.44 -2.73 4.60
CA CYS A 77 6.69 -2.18 3.26
C CYS A 77 8.17 -2.26 2.88
N ALA A 78 9.08 -1.86 3.78
CA ALA A 78 10.52 -1.90 3.54
C ALA A 78 11.03 -3.33 3.29
N ALA A 79 10.48 -4.34 4.01
CA ALA A 79 10.81 -5.74 3.77
C ALA A 79 10.43 -6.21 2.36
N VAL A 80 9.23 -5.84 1.88
CA VAL A 80 8.78 -6.15 0.52
C VAL A 80 9.63 -5.43 -0.54
N GLU A 81 9.96 -4.16 -0.31
CA GLU A 81 10.80 -3.38 -1.21
C GLU A 81 12.21 -4.00 -1.29
N GLY A 82 12.79 -4.42 -0.17
CA GLY A 82 14.09 -5.07 -0.12
C GLY A 82 14.18 -6.33 -0.98
N VAL A 83 13.15 -7.18 -0.98
CA VAL A 83 13.12 -8.39 -1.83
C VAL A 83 12.83 -8.07 -3.31
N SER A 84 12.14 -6.97 -3.59
CA SER A 84 11.79 -6.54 -4.95
C SER A 84 13.01 -6.04 -5.74
N HIS A 85 14.02 -5.49 -5.06
CA HIS A 85 15.28 -5.06 -5.67
C HIS A 85 16.30 -6.21 -5.82
N GLY A 86 16.07 -7.35 -5.17
CA GLY A 86 17.02 -8.48 -5.13
C GLY A 86 16.73 -9.63 -6.12
N GLY A 87 15.70 -9.51 -6.97
CA GLY A 87 15.23 -10.56 -7.87
C GLY A 87 16.03 -10.77 -9.16
N GLY A 88 17.07 -9.97 -9.40
CA GLY A 88 18.01 -10.16 -10.51
C GLY A 88 19.12 -11.14 -10.14
N ARG A 89 18.86 -12.43 -10.26
CA ARG A 89 19.90 -13.45 -10.49
C ARG A 89 19.52 -14.31 -11.68
#